data_AF-A0AAJ2RJA9-F1
#
_entry.id   AF-A0AAJ2RJA9-F1
#
_cell.length_a   1.000
_cell.length_b   1.000
_cell.length_c   1.000
_cell.angle_alpha   90.00
_cell.angle_beta   90.00
_cell.angle_gamma   90.00
#
_symmetry.space_group_name_H-M   'P 1'
#
loop_
_entity.id
_entity.type
_entity.pdbx_description
1 polymer ?
#
loop_
_entity_poly.entity_id
_entity_poly.type
_entity_poly.pdbx_seq_one_letter_code
_entity_poly.pdbx_strand_id
1 'polypeptide(L)'
;MRDFHPLLILALALIAVLAWRQYQQQRNQEARNDAAVLQTISAQITAKREFPRARTRPRDSDYRVESMFYEATFQPLNGGPAIALRLDKADYNRLDKDMRGMLQVKGTRFVGFRPGER
;
A
#
# COMPACT_ATOMS: atom_id res chain seq x y z
N MET A 1 52.58 5.00 -5.11
CA MET A 1 51.24 5.02 -4.49
C MET A 1 50.22 5.45 -5.53
N ARG A 2 49.77 4.54 -6.41
CA ARG A 2 48.69 4.87 -7.36
C ARG A 2 47.96 3.61 -7.82
N ASP A 3 47.42 2.88 -6.84
CA ASP A 3 46.65 1.65 -7.06
C ASP A 3 45.21 1.80 -6.55
N PHE A 4 44.67 3.02 -6.61
CA PHE A 4 43.26 3.30 -6.37
C PHE A 4 42.55 3.44 -7.72
N HIS A 5 41.49 2.73 -8.08
CA HIS A 5 40.82 1.56 -7.53
C HIS A 5 39.88 1.16 -8.71
N PRO A 6 40.31 0.40 -9.72
CA PRO A 6 39.39 -0.08 -10.77
C PRO A 6 38.18 -0.81 -10.13
N LEU A 7 38.40 -1.41 -8.97
CA LEU A 7 37.39 -1.97 -8.09
C LEU A 7 36.41 -0.93 -7.50
N LEU A 8 36.82 0.31 -7.17
CA LEU A 8 35.89 1.38 -6.73
C LEU A 8 35.00 1.81 -7.87
N ILE A 9 35.56 1.97 -9.07
CA ILE A 9 34.79 2.38 -10.25
C ILE A 9 33.76 1.30 -10.58
N LEU A 10 34.16 0.03 -10.54
CA LEU A 10 33.27 -1.11 -10.73
C LEU A 10 32.18 -1.16 -9.64
N ALA A 11 32.54 -0.95 -8.37
CA ALA A 11 31.58 -0.93 -7.27
C ALA A 11 30.57 0.24 -7.39
N LEU A 12 31.04 1.44 -7.74
CA LEU A 12 30.18 2.61 -7.98
C LEU A 12 29.24 2.38 -9.16
N ALA A 13 29.73 1.79 -10.26
CA ALA A 13 28.91 1.44 -11.41
C ALA A 13 27.82 0.42 -11.05
N LEU A 14 28.16 -0.59 -10.24
CA LEU A 14 27.20 -1.61 -9.79
C LEU A 14 26.08 -0.99 -8.93
N ILE A 15 26.45 -0.13 -7.97
CA ILE A 15 25.48 0.57 -7.10
C ILE A 15 24.57 1.49 -7.94
N ALA A 16 25.13 2.23 -8.91
CA ALA A 16 24.36 3.10 -9.79
C ALA A 16 23.31 2.32 -10.61
N VAL A 17 23.67 1.16 -11.16
CA VAL A 17 22.74 0.29 -11.90
C VAL A 17 21.64 -0.27 -11.00
N LEU A 18 21.99 -0.72 -9.79
CA LEU A 18 21.01 -1.22 -8.82
C LEU A 18 20.03 -0.14 -8.36
N ALA A 19 20.55 1.06 -8.04
CA ALA A 19 19.73 2.21 -7.65
C ALA A 19 18.80 2.65 -8.79
N TRP A 20 19.29 2.67 -10.03
CA TRP A 20 18.47 2.99 -11.20
C TRP A 20 17.33 1.98 -11.41
N ARG A 21 17.59 0.68 -11.26
CA ARG A 21 16.56 -0.36 -11.33
C ARG A 21 15.51 -0.18 -10.23
N GLN A 22 15.93 0.12 -9.02
CA GLN A 22 15.02 0.35 -7.88
C GLN A 22 14.14 1.59 -8.11
N TYR A 23 14.71 2.68 -8.62
CA TYR A 23 13.98 3.91 -8.94
C TYR A 23 12.92 3.70 -10.03
N GLN A 24 13.26 2.96 -11.09
CA GLN A 24 12.31 2.65 -12.17
C GLN A 24 11.17 1.75 -11.71
N GLN A 25 11.43 0.81 -10.79
CA GLN A 25 10.36 -0.03 -10.22
C GLN A 25 9.33 0.80 -9.46
N GLN A 26 9.78 1.81 -8.70
CA GLN A 26 8.90 2.66 -7.90
C GLN A 26 7.98 3.52 -8.77
N ARG A 27 8.52 4.18 -9.81
CA ARG A 27 7.70 4.97 -10.76
C ARG A 27 6.75 4.10 -11.59
N ASN A 28 7.21 2.92 -12.01
CA ASN A 28 6.35 2.00 -12.76
C ASN A 28 5.18 1.49 -11.93
N GLN A 29 5.31 1.35 -10.61
CA GLN A 29 4.19 0.97 -9.73
C GLN A 29 3.10 2.05 -9.70
N GLU A 30 3.48 3.32 -9.60
CA GLU A 30 2.54 4.45 -9.61
C GLU A 30 1.82 4.56 -10.95
N ALA A 31 2.56 4.56 -12.06
CA ALA A 31 1.99 4.64 -13.40
C ALA A 31 1.06 3.44 -13.72
N ARG A 32 1.42 2.23 -13.27
CA ARG A 32 0.56 1.04 -13.42
C ARG A 32 -0.69 1.12 -12.56
N ASN A 33 -0.63 1.68 -11.36
CA ASN A 33 -1.79 1.86 -10.50
C ASN A 33 -2.76 2.89 -11.08
N ASP A 34 -2.26 3.97 -11.67
CA ASP A 34 -3.10 5.00 -12.29
C ASP A 34 -3.75 4.50 -13.60
N ALA A 35 -3.03 3.70 -14.38
CA ALA A 35 -3.53 3.02 -15.58
C ALA A 35 -4.32 1.72 -15.29
N ALA A 36 -4.41 1.29 -14.02
CA ALA A 36 -5.08 0.04 -13.69
C ALA A 36 -6.58 0.12 -13.94
N VAL A 37 -7.13 -0.93 -14.55
CA VAL A 37 -8.58 -1.12 -14.68
C VAL A 37 -9.19 -1.42 -13.32
N LEU A 38 -10.43 -0.97 -13.08
CA LEU A 38 -11.19 -1.32 -11.88
C LEU A 38 -11.40 -2.84 -11.82
N GLN A 39 -10.89 -3.48 -10.78
CA GLN A 39 -11.05 -4.91 -10.53
C GLN A 39 -12.06 -5.13 -9.41
N THR A 40 -12.94 -6.12 -9.58
CA THR A 40 -13.90 -6.53 -8.55
C THR A 40 -13.60 -7.98 -8.16
N ILE A 41 -13.39 -8.22 -6.87
CA ILE A 41 -12.95 -9.50 -6.32
C ILE A 41 -13.86 -9.88 -5.15
N SER A 42 -14.38 -11.11 -5.13
CA SER A 42 -15.13 -11.62 -3.97
C SER A 42 -14.17 -11.89 -2.81
N ALA A 43 -14.35 -11.21 -1.69
CA ALA A 43 -13.44 -11.29 -0.53
C ALA A 43 -14.19 -11.24 0.81
N GLN A 44 -13.56 -11.79 1.84
CA GLN A 44 -13.97 -11.69 3.25
C GLN A 44 -13.03 -10.78 4.02
N ILE A 45 -13.55 -9.97 4.94
CA ILE A 45 -12.74 -9.14 5.83
C ILE A 45 -12.27 -9.97 7.00
N THR A 46 -10.96 -10.23 7.09
CA THR A 46 -10.38 -11.06 8.16
C THR A 46 -9.83 -10.25 9.32
N ALA A 47 -9.36 -9.04 9.05
CA ALA A 47 -8.82 -8.15 10.07
C ALA A 47 -9.16 -6.69 9.77
N LYS A 48 -9.29 -5.90 10.84
CA LYS A 48 -9.43 -4.45 10.81
C LYS A 48 -8.49 -3.88 11.87
N ARG A 49 -7.73 -2.84 11.53
CA ARG A 49 -6.86 -2.15 12.47
C ARG A 49 -6.86 -0.64 12.28
N GLU A 50 -6.77 0.06 13.39
CA GLU A 50 -6.52 1.48 13.51
C GLU A 50 -5.13 1.64 14.13
N PHE A 51 -4.31 2.54 13.57
CA PHE A 51 -3.01 2.86 14.16
C PHE A 51 -2.65 4.33 13.92
N PRO A 52 -1.94 4.96 14.86
CA PRO A 52 -1.54 6.36 14.72
C PRO A 52 -0.55 6.51 13.57
N ARG A 53 -0.70 7.57 12.76
CA ARG A 53 0.35 7.98 11.83
C ARG A 53 1.57 8.37 12.64
N ALA A 54 2.66 7.62 12.48
CA ALA A 54 3.93 7.96 13.12
C ALA A 54 4.29 9.42 12.79
N ARG A 55 4.47 10.24 13.83
CA ARG A 55 4.82 11.66 13.69
C ARG A 55 6.28 11.74 13.23
N THR A 56 6.52 12.01 11.94
CA THR A 56 7.85 12.42 11.48
C THR A 56 8.05 13.89 11.87
N ARG A 57 8.56 14.09 13.10
CA ARG A 57 8.99 15.37 13.70
C ARG A 57 7.84 16.33 14.09
N PRO A 58 7.78 16.81 15.34
CA PRO A 58 6.87 17.89 15.71
C PRO A 58 7.32 19.17 15.01
N ARG A 59 6.47 19.73 14.15
CA ARG A 59 6.59 21.11 13.66
C ARG A 59 5.58 21.90 14.47
N ASP A 60 6.02 22.89 15.23
CA ASP A 60 5.23 23.76 16.10
C ASP A 60 3.89 24.16 15.48
N SER A 61 2.86 23.38 15.75
CA SER A 61 1.52 23.65 15.23
C SER A 61 0.53 23.18 16.28
N ASP A 62 -0.17 24.15 16.85
CA ASP A 62 -1.17 24.06 17.92
C ASP A 62 -2.48 23.37 17.47
N TYR A 63 -2.35 22.32 16.66
CA TYR A 63 -3.48 21.59 16.09
C TYR A 63 -3.26 20.10 16.38
N ARG A 64 -3.98 19.60 17.38
CA ARG A 64 -4.03 18.18 17.75
C ARG A 64 -4.80 17.36 16.70
N VAL A 65 -4.30 17.31 15.47
CA VAL A 65 -4.82 16.41 14.43
C VAL A 65 -4.06 15.09 14.54
N GLU A 66 -4.47 14.24 15.49
CA GLU A 66 -4.01 12.85 15.53
C GLU A 66 -4.53 12.16 14.26
N SER A 67 -3.69 12.13 13.22
CA SER A 67 -4.06 11.56 11.92
C SER A 67 -4.03 10.04 12.04
N MET A 68 -5.16 9.41 12.32
CA MET A 68 -5.25 7.95 12.38
C MET A 68 -5.21 7.32 10.99
N PHE A 69 -4.58 6.15 10.91
CA PHE A 69 -4.58 5.31 9.72
C PHE A 69 -5.53 4.12 9.93
N TYR A 70 -6.37 3.88 8.94
CA TYR A 70 -7.34 2.81 8.94
C TYR A 70 -6.95 1.79 7.88
N GLU A 71 -6.89 0.52 8.27
CA GLU A 71 -6.55 -0.57 7.36
C GLU A 71 -7.47 -1.76 7.60
N ALA A 72 -7.91 -2.39 6.51
CA ALA A 72 -8.62 -3.65 6.54
C ALA A 72 -7.91 -4.69 5.68
N THR A 73 -7.88 -5.92 6.17
CA THR A 73 -7.33 -7.07 5.46
C THR A 73 -8.48 -7.86 4.84
N PHE A 74 -8.40 -8.05 3.53
CA PHE A 74 -9.37 -8.75 2.72
C PHE A 74 -8.76 -10.08 2.27
N GLN A 75 -9.40 -11.19 2.61
CA GLN A 75 -9.05 -12.52 2.12
C GLN A 75 -9.92 -12.85 0.91
N PRO A 76 -9.35 -12.97 -0.29
CA PRO A 76 -10.09 -13.37 -1.48
C PRO A 76 -10.71 -14.77 -1.31
N LEU A 77 -11.98 -14.91 -1.70
CA LEU A 77 -12.70 -16.19 -1.64
C LEU A 77 -12.24 -17.19 -2.71
N ASN A 78 -11.57 -16.69 -3.75
CA ASN A 78 -10.95 -17.51 -4.79
C ASN A 78 -9.62 -18.17 -4.33
N GLY A 79 -9.26 -18.08 -3.05
CA GLY A 79 -8.04 -18.67 -2.50
C GLY A 79 -6.76 -17.85 -2.73
N GLY A 80 -6.88 -16.61 -3.19
CA GLY A 80 -5.74 -15.69 -3.35
C GLY A 80 -5.10 -15.25 -2.02
N PRO A 81 -3.93 -14.58 -2.08
CA PRO A 81 -3.29 -14.03 -0.88
C PRO A 81 -4.13 -12.93 -0.25
N ALA A 82 -3.99 -12.75 1.07
CA ALA A 82 -4.63 -11.67 1.80
C ALA A 82 -4.15 -10.30 1.29
N ILE A 83 -5.09 -9.38 1.09
CA ILE A 83 -4.86 -8.03 0.58
C ILE A 83 -5.14 -7.05 1.71
N ALA A 84 -4.09 -6.41 2.23
CA ALA A 84 -4.24 -5.32 3.19
C ALA A 84 -4.39 -3.99 2.43
N LEU A 85 -5.50 -3.30 2.64
CA LEU A 85 -5.79 -2.03 1.99
C LEU A 85 -6.06 -0.94 3.02
N ARG A 86 -5.54 0.24 2.69
CA ARG A 86 -5.72 1.44 3.46
C ARG A 86 -7.04 2.11 3.08
N LEU A 87 -7.78 2.52 4.09
CA LEU A 87 -9.14 3.03 3.98
C LEU A 87 -9.24 4.44 4.56
N ASP A 88 -10.24 5.18 4.10
CA ASP A 88 -10.71 6.36 4.80
C ASP A 88 -11.57 5.97 6.00
N LYS A 89 -11.65 6.86 7.00
CA LYS A 89 -12.40 6.61 8.25
C LYS A 89 -13.86 6.20 7.99
N ALA A 90 -14.51 6.87 7.04
CA ALA A 90 -15.90 6.61 6.69
C ALA A 90 -16.10 5.21 6.09
N ASP A 91 -15.21 4.77 5.22
CA ASP A 91 -15.24 3.41 4.66
C ASP A 91 -14.95 2.37 5.73
N TYR A 92 -13.89 2.58 6.50
CA TYR A 92 -13.50 1.69 7.59
C TYR A 92 -14.63 1.45 8.59
N ASN A 93 -15.37 2.50 8.96
CA ASN A 93 -16.48 2.40 9.91
C ASN A 93 -17.70 1.67 9.36
N ARG A 94 -17.87 1.58 8.03
CA ARG A 94 -18.96 0.85 7.38
C ARG A 94 -18.70 -0.65 7.23
N LEU A 95 -17.46 -1.07 7.47
CA LEU A 95 -17.05 -2.46 7.34
C LEU A 95 -17.07 -3.14 8.70
N ASP A 96 -17.46 -4.40 8.74
CA ASP A 96 -17.35 -5.27 9.90
C ASP A 96 -16.42 -6.43 9.63
N LYS A 97 -15.86 -6.98 10.70
CA LYS A 97 -15.07 -8.20 10.62
C LYS A 97 -15.98 -9.35 10.14
N ASP A 98 -15.41 -10.24 9.35
CA ASP A 98 -16.09 -11.41 8.75
C ASP A 98 -17.18 -11.08 7.72
N MET A 99 -17.36 -9.81 7.34
CA MET A 99 -18.19 -9.46 6.19
C MET A 99 -17.61 -10.05 4.91
N ARG A 100 -18.50 -10.64 4.10
CA ARG A 100 -18.19 -11.15 2.77
C ARG A 100 -18.86 -10.26 1.73
N GLY A 101 -18.19 -10.07 0.61
CA GLY A 101 -18.72 -9.22 -0.43
C GLY A 101 -17.75 -9.00 -1.58
N MET A 102 -18.06 -8.01 -2.39
CA MET A 102 -17.31 -7.63 -3.57
C MET A 102 -16.40 -6.46 -3.22
N LEU A 103 -15.11 -6.74 -3.15
CA LEU A 103 -14.04 -5.76 -3.00
C LEU A 103 -13.72 -5.16 -4.37
N GLN A 104 -13.79 -3.84 -4.48
CA GLN A 104 -13.40 -3.08 -5.66
C GLN A 104 -12.05 -2.41 -5.43
N VAL A 105 -11.08 -2.71 -6.30
CA VAL A 105 -9.72 -2.17 -6.24
C VAL A 105 -9.30 -1.59 -7.57
N LYS A 106 -8.47 -0.55 -7.53
CA LYS A 106 -7.79 0.01 -8.70
C LYS A 106 -6.29 -0.05 -8.45
N GLY A 107 -5.64 -1.06 -9.01
CA GLY A 107 -4.24 -1.37 -8.70
C GLY A 107 -4.09 -1.74 -7.22
N THR A 108 -3.38 -0.91 -6.46
CA THR A 108 -3.18 -1.06 -5.01
C THR A 108 -4.14 -0.23 -4.15
N ARG A 109 -5.06 0.52 -4.77
CA ARG A 109 -5.99 1.41 -4.05
C ARG A 109 -7.35 0.76 -3.83
N PHE A 110 -7.90 0.94 -2.64
CA PHE A 110 -9.29 0.64 -2.34
C PHE A 110 -10.21 1.63 -3.07
N VAL A 111 -11.28 1.12 -3.69
CA VAL A 111 -12.32 1.94 -4.33
C VAL A 111 -13.65 1.79 -3.60
N GLY A 112 -13.96 0.58 -3.15
CA GLY A 112 -15.21 0.32 -2.44
C GLY A 112 -15.36 -1.14 -2.05
N PHE A 113 -16.29 -1.40 -1.15
CA PHE A 113 -16.69 -2.75 -0.78
C PHE A 113 -18.21 -2.82 -0.77
N ARG A 114 -18.76 -3.75 -1.53
CA ARG A 114 -20.20 -4.01 -1.55
C ARG A 114 -20.45 -5.30 -0.76
N PRO A 115 -21.17 -5.23 0.37
CA PRO A 115 -21.56 -6.43 1.10
C PRO A 115 -22.33 -7.36 0.16
N GLY A 116 -21.95 -8.63 0.11
CA GLY A 116 -22.77 -9.64 -0.54
C GLY A 116 -23.92 -10.01 0.38
N GLU A 117 -25.12 -10.15 -0.16
CA GLU A 117 -26.23 -10.71 0.62
C GLU A 117 -25.86 -12.14 1.06
N ARG A 118 -26.19 -12.45 2.32
CA ARG A 118 -25.99 -13.77 2.92
C ARG A 118 -27.02 -14.77 2.42
#